data_AF-X0XJY4-F1
#
_entry.id   AF-X0XJY4-F1
#
_cell.length_a   1.000
_cell.length_b   1.000
_cell.length_c   1.000
_cell.angle_alpha   90.00
_cell.angle_beta   90.00
_cell.angle_gamma   90.00
#
_symmetry.space_group_name_H-M   'P 1'
#
loop_
_entity.id
_entity.type
_entity.pdbx_description
1 polymer ?
#
loop_
_entity_poly.entity_id
_entity_poly.type
_entity_poly.pdbx_seq_one_letter_code
_entity_poly.pdbx_strand_id
1 'polypeptide(L)'
;ITINDILDEEAIEVEKYKVFWCQAKDDVKPQEIFDLQKGSSADRARVAEYCIQDCVLCNKLLEKLQVLTNNIGMANVCHVPLSYIFLRGQGVKIFSLVAKKCREKNHLMPVVRKPYNNNNNNKFGQNGGKTTVVDKKEEEKNEGYEGATVLPPDAGVHFQPIPVLDYASLYPRSMIHRNISHECLVVRDEYDNLPGYKYVDVVFYNNDGTPQTCRYVQPKDGKRGIVCEISQDLLDARSATRDLQKNEKDPFM
;
A
#
# COMPACT_ATOMS: atom_id res chain seq x y z
N ILE A 1 36.09 -10.11 -15.39
CA ILE A 1 35.85 -9.27 -16.58
C ILE A 1 35.29 -7.97 -16.06
N THR A 2 36.18 -7.07 -15.69
CA THR A 2 35.84 -5.72 -15.25
C THR A 2 37.06 -4.86 -15.60
N ILE A 3 36.85 -3.84 -16.40
CA ILE A 3 37.76 -2.70 -16.53
C ILE A 3 36.96 -1.53 -15.94
N ASN A 4 37.47 -0.91 -14.87
CA ASN A 4 36.88 0.25 -14.18
C ASN A 4 35.49 0.05 -13.55
N ASP A 5 35.20 -1.11 -12.93
CA ASP A 5 33.91 -1.38 -12.25
C ASP A 5 32.65 -1.24 -13.13
N ILE A 6 32.84 -1.16 -14.44
CA ILE A 6 31.78 -1.21 -15.44
C ILE A 6 31.83 -2.62 -16.01
N LEU A 7 30.72 -3.35 -15.88
CA LEU A 7 30.52 -4.63 -16.52
C LEU A 7 30.50 -4.39 -18.03
N ASP A 8 31.37 -5.07 -18.75
CA ASP A 8 31.40 -5.04 -20.20
C ASP A 8 30.15 -5.79 -20.73
N GLU A 9 29.17 -5.04 -21.27
CA GLU A 9 27.88 -5.60 -21.70
C GLU A 9 28.04 -6.64 -22.81
N GLU A 10 29.10 -6.56 -23.61
CA GLU A 10 29.41 -7.55 -24.66
C GLU A 10 29.87 -8.91 -24.11
N ALA A 11 30.35 -8.96 -22.86
CA ALA A 11 30.89 -10.18 -22.27
C ALA A 11 29.86 -11.05 -21.54
N ILE A 12 28.61 -10.59 -21.42
CA ILE A 12 27.56 -11.28 -20.67
C ILE A 12 26.47 -11.74 -21.65
N GLU A 13 26.35 -13.04 -21.88
CA GLU A 13 25.21 -13.65 -22.56
C GLU A 13 23.95 -13.54 -21.67
N VAL A 14 23.35 -12.34 -21.61
CA VAL A 14 22.23 -11.97 -20.71
C VAL A 14 20.99 -12.86 -20.91
N GLU A 15 20.82 -13.45 -22.10
CA GLU A 15 19.69 -14.32 -22.42
C GLU A 15 19.75 -15.70 -21.74
N LYS A 16 20.94 -16.13 -21.30
CA LYS A 16 21.18 -17.51 -20.83
C LYS A 16 21.21 -17.63 -19.31
N TYR A 17 21.39 -16.52 -18.60
CA TYR A 17 21.59 -16.49 -17.16
C TYR A 17 20.66 -15.48 -16.49
N LYS A 18 20.09 -15.88 -15.36
CA LYS A 18 19.38 -14.95 -14.47
C LYS A 18 20.42 -14.09 -13.77
N VAL A 19 20.62 -12.87 -14.25
CA VAL A 19 21.59 -11.92 -13.68
C VAL A 19 21.06 -11.40 -12.35
N PHE A 20 21.85 -11.56 -11.29
CA PHE A 20 21.59 -10.94 -10.00
C PHE A 20 22.65 -9.87 -9.75
N TRP A 21 22.22 -8.73 -9.23
CA TRP A 21 23.13 -7.68 -8.82
C TRP A 21 23.82 -8.09 -7.52
N CYS A 22 25.10 -8.43 -7.62
CA CYS A 22 25.97 -8.64 -6.46
C CYS A 22 27.04 -7.56 -6.51
N GLN A 23 26.89 -6.50 -5.71
CA GLN A 23 28.00 -5.59 -5.48
C GLN A 23 28.91 -6.24 -4.43
N ALA A 24 30.04 -6.79 -4.88
CA ALA A 24 31.04 -7.33 -3.98
C ALA A 24 31.63 -6.17 -3.18
N LYS A 25 31.52 -6.27 -1.87
CA LYS A 25 32.16 -5.35 -0.93
C LYS A 25 33.40 -6.01 -0.37
N ASP A 26 34.46 -5.23 -0.20
CA ASP A 26 35.65 -5.68 0.51
C ASP A 26 35.39 -5.63 2.01
N ASP A 27 34.68 -6.63 2.53
CA ASP A 27 34.28 -6.66 3.94
C ASP A 27 35.49 -6.74 4.88
N VAL A 28 35.53 -5.85 5.88
CA VAL A 28 36.48 -5.87 7.00
C VAL A 28 35.72 -6.33 8.24
N LYS A 29 36.22 -7.35 8.94
CA LYS A 29 35.53 -7.82 10.15
C LYS A 29 35.57 -6.78 11.26
N PRO A 30 34.56 -6.70 12.14
CA PRO A 30 34.54 -5.73 13.24
C PRO A 30 35.79 -5.76 14.14
N GLN A 31 36.37 -6.94 14.38
CA GLN A 31 37.61 -7.08 15.15
C GLN A 31 38.83 -6.50 14.42
N GLU A 32 38.94 -6.79 13.11
CA GLU A 32 40.02 -6.32 12.26
C GLU A 32 40.04 -4.79 12.13
N ILE A 33 38.89 -4.12 12.21
CA ILE A 33 38.82 -2.65 12.18
C ILE A 33 39.61 -2.03 13.34
N PHE A 34 39.51 -2.58 14.55
CA PHE A 34 40.21 -2.03 15.71
C PHE A 34 41.72 -2.26 15.64
N ASP A 35 42.14 -3.39 15.06
CA ASP A 35 43.54 -3.73 14.88
C ASP A 35 44.17 -2.86 13.77
N LEU A 36 43.49 -2.72 12.63
CA LEU A 36 43.90 -1.87 11.51
C LEU A 36 43.97 -0.39 11.92
N GLN A 37 43.09 0.07 12.80
CA GLN A 37 43.12 1.46 13.29
C GLN A 37 44.38 1.76 14.13
N LYS A 38 44.85 0.79 14.93
CA LYS A 38 46.07 0.90 15.75
C LYS A 38 47.36 0.68 14.93
N GLY A 39 47.23 0.20 13.70
CA GLY A 39 48.34 -0.11 12.81
C GLY A 39 48.96 1.11 12.12
N SER A 40 49.43 0.87 10.90
CA SER A 40 50.11 1.87 10.06
C SER A 40 49.14 2.85 9.41
N SER A 41 49.68 3.86 8.70
CA SER A 41 48.87 4.75 7.87
C SER A 41 48.14 4.01 6.75
N ALA A 42 48.74 2.95 6.19
CA ALA A 42 48.13 2.13 5.15
C ALA A 42 46.93 1.33 5.69
N ASP A 43 47.05 0.81 6.92
CA ASP A 43 45.96 0.06 7.56
C ASP A 43 44.75 0.95 7.83
N ARG A 44 44.98 2.18 8.31
CA ARG A 44 43.94 3.20 8.46
C ARG A 44 43.33 3.63 7.13
N ALA A 45 44.12 3.68 6.05
CA ALA A 45 43.61 3.99 4.71
C ALA A 45 42.64 2.92 4.22
N ARG A 46 42.90 1.63 4.49
CA ARG A 46 42.00 0.52 4.17
C ARG A 46 40.65 0.63 4.92
N VAL A 47 40.69 0.99 6.20
CA VAL A 47 39.46 1.26 6.98
C VAL A 47 38.69 2.45 6.39
N ALA A 48 39.39 3.52 5.98
CA ALA A 48 38.77 4.68 5.36
C ALA A 48 38.11 4.34 4.02
N GLU A 49 38.76 3.53 3.18
CA GLU A 49 38.20 3.05 1.91
C GLU A 49 36.93 2.21 2.14
N TYR A 50 36.97 1.27 3.08
CA TYR A 50 35.80 0.49 3.51
C TYR A 50 34.64 1.39 3.97
N CYS A 51 34.91 2.41 4.79
CA CYS A 51 33.89 3.37 5.24
C CYS A 51 33.31 4.21 4.09
N ILE A 52 34.14 4.62 3.12
CA ILE A 52 33.69 5.34 1.93
C ILE A 52 32.78 4.45 1.09
N GLN A 53 33.16 3.19 0.86
CA GLN A 53 32.34 2.22 0.14
C GLN A 53 30.96 2.09 0.80
N ASP A 54 30.88 1.92 2.13
CA ASP A 54 29.60 1.83 2.85
C ASP A 54 28.66 3.03 2.61
N CYS A 55 29.20 4.25 2.55
CA CYS A 55 28.41 5.43 2.24
C CYS A 55 27.99 5.48 0.76
N VAL A 56 28.90 5.15 -0.16
CA VAL A 56 28.65 5.20 -1.61
C VAL A 56 27.61 4.17 -2.03
N LEU A 57 27.64 2.97 -1.46
CA LEU A 57 26.69 1.90 -1.75
C LEU A 57 25.25 2.31 -1.42
N CYS A 58 25.02 2.98 -0.29
CA CYS A 58 23.70 3.51 0.08
C CYS A 58 23.16 4.50 -0.96
N ASN A 59 24.02 5.40 -1.46
CA ASN A 59 23.63 6.37 -2.49
C ASN A 59 23.31 5.67 -3.83
N LYS A 60 24.14 4.70 -4.24
CA LYS A 60 23.92 3.90 -5.46
C LYS A 60 22.61 3.11 -5.37
N LEU A 61 22.31 2.51 -4.22
CA LEU A 61 21.04 1.80 -3.99
C LEU A 61 19.84 2.73 -4.08
N LEU A 62 19.93 3.92 -3.46
CA LEU A 62 18.86 4.91 -3.47
C LEU A 62 18.52 5.35 -4.91
N GLU A 63 19.56 5.59 -5.72
CA GLU A 63 19.45 5.99 -7.12
C GLU A 63 18.89 4.85 -7.98
N LYS A 64 19.47 3.64 -7.89
CA LYS A 64 19.06 2.49 -8.70
C LYS A 64 17.64 2.04 -8.41
N LEU A 65 17.22 2.00 -7.15
CA LEU A 65 15.84 1.66 -6.77
C LEU A 65 14.85 2.83 -6.97
N GLN A 66 15.35 3.98 -7.46
CA GLN A 66 14.59 5.22 -7.65
C GLN A 66 13.73 5.58 -6.44
N VAL A 67 14.25 5.36 -5.22
CA VAL A 67 13.46 5.45 -3.99
C VAL A 67 12.87 6.85 -3.82
N LEU A 68 13.65 7.89 -4.10
CA LEU A 68 13.18 9.27 -4.00
C LEU A 68 12.10 9.57 -5.05
N THR A 69 12.35 9.24 -6.31
CA THR A 69 11.42 9.50 -7.43
C THR A 69 10.08 8.80 -7.20
N ASN A 70 10.11 7.52 -6.83
CA ASN A 70 8.92 6.71 -6.56
C ASN A 70 8.12 7.27 -5.37
N ASN A 71 8.81 7.69 -4.30
CA ASN A 71 8.15 8.27 -3.13
C ASN A 71 7.60 9.67 -3.38
N ILE A 72 8.27 10.49 -4.20
CA ILE A 72 7.73 11.78 -4.68
C ILE A 72 6.48 11.55 -5.53
N GLY A 73 6.50 10.57 -6.44
CA GLY A 73 5.34 10.17 -7.23
C GLY A 73 4.15 9.79 -6.33
N MET A 74 4.37 8.93 -5.34
CA MET A 74 3.35 8.53 -4.37
C MET A 74 2.82 9.71 -3.55
N ALA A 75 3.71 10.61 -3.09
CA ALA A 75 3.33 11.80 -2.33
C ALA A 75 2.44 12.75 -3.15
N ASN A 76 2.79 12.95 -4.42
CA ASN A 76 2.03 13.79 -5.35
C ASN A 76 0.66 13.20 -5.67
N VAL A 77 0.59 11.89 -5.92
CA VAL A 77 -0.67 11.18 -6.18
C VAL A 77 -1.58 11.22 -4.95
N CYS A 78 -1.06 10.98 -3.76
CA CYS A 78 -1.85 10.97 -2.52
C CYS A 78 -2.08 12.34 -1.89
N HIS A 79 -1.48 13.41 -2.42
CA HIS A 79 -1.48 14.76 -1.83
C HIS A 79 -1.09 14.78 -0.35
N VAL A 80 0.08 14.21 -0.04
CA VAL A 80 0.66 14.23 1.32
C VAL A 80 2.08 14.78 1.28
N PRO A 81 2.59 15.36 2.38
CA PRO A 81 4.01 15.70 2.48
C PRO A 81 4.88 14.46 2.24
N LEU A 82 6.01 14.63 1.55
CA LEU A 82 6.93 13.51 1.27
C LEU A 82 7.34 12.76 2.55
N SER A 83 7.53 13.48 3.67
CA SER A 83 7.85 12.87 4.96
C SER A 83 6.80 11.86 5.45
N TYR A 84 5.53 12.01 5.07
CA TYR A 84 4.46 11.09 5.46
C TYR A 84 4.55 9.75 4.73
N ILE A 85 5.24 9.68 3.59
CA ILE A 85 5.48 8.41 2.90
C ILE A 85 6.39 7.50 3.73
N PHE A 86 7.34 8.08 4.46
CA PHE A 86 8.29 7.35 5.30
C PHE A 86 7.81 7.18 6.74
N LEU A 87 7.12 8.17 7.30
CA LEU A 87 6.81 8.24 8.73
C LEU A 87 5.37 7.83 9.08
N ARG A 88 4.48 7.64 8.09
CA ARG A 88 3.06 7.36 8.32
C ARG A 88 2.56 6.20 7.46
N GLY A 89 1.49 5.54 7.95
CA GLY A 89 0.85 4.41 7.27
C GLY A 89 -0.08 4.82 6.12
N GLN A 90 -0.71 3.82 5.50
CA GLN A 90 -1.62 4.03 4.35
C GLN A 90 -2.86 4.86 4.70
N GLY A 91 -3.34 4.81 5.94
CA GLY A 91 -4.54 5.51 6.39
C GLY A 91 -4.50 7.03 6.16
N VAL A 92 -3.34 7.68 6.38
CA VAL A 92 -3.23 9.14 6.18
C VAL A 92 -3.32 9.52 4.69
N LYS A 93 -2.86 8.64 3.81
CA LYS A 93 -2.83 8.87 2.37
C LYS A 93 -4.25 8.83 1.81
N ILE A 94 -5.01 7.80 2.15
CA ILE A 94 -6.42 7.70 1.75
C ILE A 94 -7.26 8.81 2.39
N PHE A 95 -7.01 9.13 3.67
CA PHE A 95 -7.70 10.24 4.33
C PHE A 95 -7.47 11.57 3.62
N SER A 96 -6.23 11.87 3.21
CA SER A 96 -5.93 13.09 2.44
C SER A 96 -6.71 13.16 1.13
N LEU A 97 -6.72 12.07 0.36
CA LEU A 97 -7.46 11.96 -0.90
C LEU A 97 -8.98 12.16 -0.71
N VAL A 98 -9.56 11.47 0.27
CA VAL A 98 -10.98 11.60 0.60
C VAL A 98 -11.30 13.02 1.06
N ALA A 99 -10.49 13.60 1.95
CA ALA A 99 -10.70 14.97 2.43
C ALA A 99 -10.64 16.00 1.29
N LYS A 100 -9.71 15.84 0.33
CA LYS A 100 -9.62 16.69 -0.86
C LYS A 100 -10.89 16.61 -1.70
N LYS A 101 -11.34 15.40 -2.07
CA LYS A 101 -12.56 15.19 -2.87
C LYS A 101 -13.83 15.64 -2.14
N CYS A 102 -13.91 15.42 -0.83
CA CYS A 102 -15.01 15.96 -0.02
C CYS A 102 -15.07 17.48 -0.12
N ARG A 103 -13.93 18.19 -0.03
CA ARG A 103 -13.89 19.64 -0.18
C ARG A 103 -14.34 20.10 -1.56
N GLU A 104 -13.87 19.45 -2.64
CA GLU A 104 -14.26 19.78 -4.02
C GLU A 104 -15.77 19.60 -4.26
N LYS A 105 -16.38 18.60 -3.61
CA LYS A 105 -17.82 18.30 -3.70
C LYS A 105 -18.66 18.96 -2.61
N ASN A 106 -18.11 19.84 -1.78
CA ASN A 106 -18.80 20.46 -0.64
C ASN A 106 -19.43 19.44 0.34
N HIS A 107 -18.75 18.33 0.60
CA HIS A 107 -19.13 17.33 1.59
C HIS A 107 -18.33 17.51 2.90
N LEU A 108 -18.98 17.20 4.02
CA LEU A 108 -18.34 17.15 5.34
C LEU A 108 -18.13 15.69 5.77
N MET A 109 -17.01 15.43 6.44
CA MET A 109 -16.72 14.11 7.00
C MET A 109 -17.15 14.06 8.47
N PRO A 110 -18.08 13.16 8.85
CA PRO A 110 -18.48 13.03 10.24
C PRO A 110 -17.40 12.35 11.07
N VAL A 111 -17.27 12.77 12.33
CA VAL A 111 -16.42 12.07 13.31
C VAL A 111 -17.26 10.97 13.96
N VAL A 112 -17.06 9.73 13.53
CA VAL A 112 -17.70 8.56 14.14
C VAL A 112 -16.84 8.09 15.31
N ARG A 113 -17.37 8.18 16.54
CA ARG A 113 -16.71 7.65 17.74
C ARG A 113 -17.17 6.21 17.94
N LYS A 114 -16.22 5.29 18.15
CA LYS A 114 -16.57 3.94 18.62
C LYS A 114 -17.17 4.05 20.03
N PRO A 115 -18.28 3.36 20.33
CA PRO A 115 -18.82 3.32 21.68
C PRO A 115 -17.81 2.64 22.62
N TYR A 116 -17.51 3.27 23.74
CA TYR A 116 -16.68 2.67 24.79
C TYR A 116 -17.50 1.58 25.49
N ASN A 117 -17.12 0.31 25.31
CA ASN A 117 -17.77 -0.82 25.98
C ASN A 117 -17.42 -0.82 27.47
N ASN A 118 -18.26 -0.19 28.29
CA ASN A 118 -18.11 -0.15 29.74
C ASN A 118 -18.72 -1.41 30.40
N ASN A 119 -18.39 -2.61 29.91
CA ASN A 119 -18.80 -3.88 30.52
C ASN A 119 -17.84 -4.30 31.63
N ASN A 120 -17.60 -3.41 32.60
CA ASN A 120 -17.04 -3.78 33.88
C ASN A 120 -17.86 -3.12 34.98
N ASN A 121 -18.65 -3.93 35.69
CA ASN A 121 -19.17 -3.63 37.02
C ASN A 121 -18.01 -3.51 38.03
N ASN A 122 -17.05 -2.63 37.79
CA ASN A 122 -16.04 -2.27 38.77
C ASN A 122 -16.50 -0.99 39.47
N LYS A 123 -16.92 -1.17 40.73
CA LYS A 123 -17.21 -0.12 41.70
C LYS A 123 -16.15 0.98 41.60
N PHE A 124 -16.59 2.19 41.23
CA PHE A 124 -15.76 3.38 41.27
C PHE A 124 -15.44 3.72 42.73
N GLY A 125 -14.20 3.46 43.15
CA GLY A 125 -13.53 4.30 44.14
C GLY A 125 -12.92 5.48 43.40
N GLN A 126 -13.45 6.69 43.62
CA GLN A 126 -12.79 7.91 43.16
C GLN A 126 -11.49 8.09 43.94
N ASN A 127 -10.39 8.34 43.24
CA ASN A 127 -9.31 9.18 43.76
C ASN A 127 -8.53 9.83 42.61
N GLY A 128 -8.63 11.16 42.56
CA GLY A 128 -7.56 12.05 42.11
C GLY A 128 -7.09 11.94 40.65
N GLY A 129 -7.76 12.70 39.77
CA GLY A 129 -7.18 13.42 38.63
C GLY A 129 -5.88 12.88 38.00
N LYS A 130 -5.99 11.82 37.19
CA LYS A 130 -5.12 11.53 36.04
C LYS A 130 -5.75 10.40 35.24
N THR A 131 -6.37 10.72 34.10
CA THR A 131 -6.82 9.71 33.13
C THR A 131 -5.57 9.16 32.43
N THR A 132 -4.95 8.14 33.03
CA THR A 132 -3.99 7.30 32.33
C THR A 132 -4.77 6.42 31.36
N VAL A 133 -4.56 6.61 30.06
CA VAL A 133 -5.07 5.73 29.02
C VAL A 133 -4.28 4.43 29.15
N VAL A 134 -4.84 3.46 29.87
CA VAL A 134 -4.27 2.11 29.96
C VAL A 134 -4.89 1.33 28.80
N ASP A 135 -4.10 1.12 27.75
CA ASP A 135 -4.42 0.21 26.65
C ASP A 135 -4.61 -1.21 27.21
N LYS A 136 -5.85 -1.61 27.46
CA LYS A 136 -6.21 -3.00 27.72
C LYS A 136 -6.89 -3.55 26.47
N LYS A 137 -6.28 -4.61 25.93
CA LYS A 137 -6.80 -5.43 24.83
C LYS A 137 -8.28 -5.70 25.03
N GLU A 138 -9.09 -5.12 24.16
CA GLU A 138 -10.50 -5.46 24.03
C GLU A 138 -10.60 -6.93 23.62
N GLU A 139 -11.49 -7.69 24.26
CA GLU A 139 -11.96 -8.95 23.71
C GLU A 139 -12.71 -8.60 22.42
N GLU A 140 -12.02 -8.77 21.28
CA GLU A 140 -12.61 -8.65 19.95
C GLU A 140 -13.78 -9.64 19.88
N LYS A 141 -15.01 -9.13 20.03
CA LYS A 141 -16.16 -9.81 19.43
C LYS A 141 -15.78 -10.06 17.97
N ASN A 142 -16.11 -11.24 17.45
CA ASN A 142 -15.91 -11.68 16.07
C ASN A 142 -16.70 -10.79 15.07
N GLU A 143 -16.46 -9.48 15.06
CA GLU A 143 -17.04 -8.46 14.17
C GLU A 143 -16.28 -8.45 12.84
N GLY A 144 -16.07 -9.63 12.27
CA GLY A 144 -15.49 -9.79 10.94
C GLY A 144 -16.55 -10.12 9.90
N TYR A 145 -16.23 -9.85 8.65
CA TYR A 145 -17.02 -10.22 7.48
C TYR A 145 -16.28 -11.28 6.66
N GLU A 146 -17.04 -12.08 5.91
CA GLU A 146 -16.50 -13.13 5.07
C GLU A 146 -15.55 -12.55 4.01
N GLY A 147 -14.39 -13.22 3.85
CA GLY A 147 -13.35 -12.83 2.91
C GLY A 147 -13.54 -13.40 1.50
N ALA A 148 -12.42 -13.61 0.81
CA ALA A 148 -12.42 -14.21 -0.53
C ALA A 148 -12.66 -15.72 -0.47
N THR A 149 -13.39 -16.25 -1.46
CA THR A 149 -13.53 -17.69 -1.67
C THR A 149 -12.29 -18.25 -2.37
N VAL A 150 -11.78 -19.37 -1.86
CA VAL A 150 -10.71 -20.15 -2.51
C VAL A 150 -11.31 -21.46 -3.02
N LEU A 151 -11.18 -21.71 -4.33
CA LEU A 151 -11.64 -22.96 -4.92
C LEU A 151 -10.72 -24.11 -4.50
N PRO A 152 -11.28 -25.32 -4.26
CA PRO A 152 -10.45 -26.49 -3.95
C PRO A 152 -9.54 -26.80 -5.15
N PRO A 153 -8.22 -26.93 -4.95
CA PRO A 153 -7.29 -27.18 -6.03
C PRO A 153 -7.35 -28.64 -6.49
N ASP A 154 -7.20 -28.87 -7.80
CA ASP A 154 -6.87 -30.19 -8.34
C ASP A 154 -5.35 -30.41 -8.24
N ALA A 155 -4.93 -31.05 -7.15
CA ALA A 155 -3.53 -31.22 -6.80
C ALA A 155 -2.86 -32.31 -7.66
N GLY A 156 -1.76 -31.96 -8.31
CA GLY A 156 -0.98 -32.90 -9.11
C GLY A 156 0.04 -32.21 -10.00
N VAL A 157 0.77 -33.03 -10.75
CA VAL A 157 1.65 -32.54 -11.83
C VAL A 157 0.85 -32.50 -13.11
N HIS A 158 0.65 -31.29 -13.63
CA HIS A 158 -0.11 -31.06 -14.85
C HIS A 158 0.86 -30.99 -16.05
N PHE A 159 0.72 -31.92 -16.99
CA PHE A 159 1.56 -31.98 -18.20
C PHE A 159 0.96 -31.20 -19.40
N GLN A 160 -0.25 -30.67 -19.23
CA GLN A 160 -0.93 -29.85 -20.24
C GLN A 160 -0.85 -28.37 -19.86
N PRO A 161 -0.81 -27.43 -20.84
CA PRO A 161 -0.85 -26.00 -20.55
C PRO A 161 -2.14 -25.62 -19.82
N ILE A 162 -2.02 -24.92 -18.69
CA ILE A 162 -3.15 -24.39 -17.93
C ILE A 162 -3.29 -22.89 -18.22
N PRO A 163 -4.37 -22.45 -18.89
CA PRO A 163 -4.60 -21.03 -19.08
C PRO A 163 -4.97 -20.36 -17.74
N VAL A 164 -4.31 -19.24 -17.43
CA VAL A 164 -4.59 -18.44 -16.24
C VAL A 164 -5.39 -17.21 -16.66
N LEU A 165 -6.58 -17.04 -16.09
CA LEU A 165 -7.45 -15.89 -16.31
C LEU A 165 -7.59 -15.13 -15.00
N ASP A 166 -7.29 -13.83 -15.01
CA ASP A 166 -7.41 -12.95 -13.85
C ASP A 166 -8.29 -11.73 -14.15
N TYR A 167 -8.79 -11.10 -13.08
CA TYR A 167 -9.47 -9.82 -13.18
C TYR A 167 -8.50 -8.68 -12.86
N ALA A 168 -8.27 -7.81 -13.83
CA ALA A 168 -7.44 -6.63 -13.61
C ALA A 168 -8.09 -5.64 -12.62
N SER A 169 -7.53 -5.53 -11.42
CA SER A 169 -7.99 -4.60 -10.36
C SER A 169 -9.43 -4.87 -9.91
N LEU A 170 -9.71 -6.12 -9.54
CA LEU A 170 -11.04 -6.61 -9.18
C LEU A 170 -11.81 -5.69 -8.22
N TYR A 171 -11.30 -5.41 -7.02
CA TYR A 171 -12.05 -4.63 -6.02
C TYR A 171 -12.32 -3.18 -6.43
N PRO A 172 -11.34 -2.38 -6.88
CA PRO A 172 -11.62 -1.03 -7.38
C PRO A 172 -12.66 -1.02 -8.50
N ARG A 173 -12.57 -1.96 -9.45
CA ARG A 173 -13.53 -2.04 -10.55
C ARG A 173 -14.93 -2.44 -10.08
N SER A 174 -15.03 -3.37 -9.14
CA SER A 174 -16.32 -3.75 -8.53
C SER A 174 -16.97 -2.59 -7.79
N MET A 175 -16.18 -1.80 -7.04
CA MET A 175 -16.65 -0.60 -6.35
C MET A 175 -17.15 0.44 -7.34
N ILE A 176 -16.37 0.75 -8.38
CA ILE A 176 -16.76 1.70 -9.43
C ILE A 176 -18.03 1.24 -10.17
N HIS A 177 -18.10 -0.04 -10.54
CA HIS A 177 -19.22 -0.59 -11.28
C HIS A 177 -20.55 -0.48 -10.51
N ARG A 178 -20.51 -0.70 -9.20
CA ARG A 178 -21.68 -0.64 -8.32
C ARG A 178 -21.81 0.70 -7.58
N ASN A 179 -21.00 1.70 -7.92
CA ASN A 179 -20.95 3.01 -7.29
C ASN A 179 -20.90 2.94 -5.74
N ILE A 180 -20.05 2.07 -5.21
CA ILE A 180 -19.91 1.84 -3.77
C ILE A 180 -19.11 3.00 -3.17
N SER A 181 -19.79 3.87 -2.44
CA SER A 181 -19.22 4.98 -1.68
C SER A 181 -20.13 5.33 -0.50
N HIS A 182 -19.58 5.98 0.53
CA HIS A 182 -20.29 6.25 1.78
C HIS A 182 -21.52 7.13 1.59
N GLU A 183 -21.41 8.16 0.77
CA GLU A 183 -22.49 9.09 0.43
C GLU A 183 -23.51 8.52 -0.55
N CYS A 184 -23.20 7.39 -1.19
CA CYS A 184 -24.13 6.69 -2.06
C CYS A 184 -24.92 5.61 -1.32
N LEU A 185 -24.58 5.32 -0.06
CA LEU A 185 -25.27 4.33 0.76
C LEU A 185 -26.63 4.88 1.23
N VAL A 186 -27.70 4.13 0.96
CA VAL A 186 -29.05 4.45 1.43
C VAL A 186 -29.25 3.82 2.81
N VAL A 187 -29.26 4.66 3.84
CA VAL A 187 -29.45 4.23 5.25
C VAL A 187 -30.86 4.50 5.75
N ARG A 188 -31.52 5.54 5.23
CA ARG A 188 -32.87 5.95 5.64
C ARG A 188 -33.84 5.76 4.49
N ASP A 189 -35.03 5.27 4.82
CA ASP A 189 -36.10 4.99 3.86
C ASP A 189 -36.55 6.23 3.08
N GLU A 190 -36.37 7.43 3.66
CA GLU A 190 -36.70 8.72 3.01
C GLU A 190 -35.90 9.00 1.73
N TYR A 191 -34.74 8.34 1.56
CA TYR A 191 -33.89 8.47 0.37
C TYR A 191 -33.99 7.26 -0.58
N ASP A 192 -34.87 6.30 -0.28
CA ASP A 192 -35.09 5.15 -1.14
C ASP A 192 -36.12 5.47 -2.23
N ASN A 193 -35.93 4.87 -3.42
CA ASN A 193 -36.84 5.00 -4.57
C ASN A 193 -37.18 6.43 -5.03
N LEU A 194 -36.25 7.39 -4.85
CA LEU A 194 -36.46 8.75 -5.32
C LEU A 194 -36.50 8.82 -6.87
N PRO A 195 -37.39 9.66 -7.44
CA PRO A 195 -37.47 9.83 -8.88
C PRO A 195 -36.17 10.41 -9.42
N GLY A 196 -35.68 9.84 -10.52
CA GLY A 196 -34.44 10.27 -11.16
C GLY A 196 -33.19 9.48 -10.76
N TYR A 197 -33.28 8.58 -9.78
CA TYR A 197 -32.18 7.71 -9.37
C TYR A 197 -32.46 6.25 -9.71
N LYS A 198 -31.39 5.45 -9.83
CA LYS A 198 -31.43 3.99 -9.84
C LYS A 198 -30.79 3.49 -8.56
N TYR A 199 -31.09 2.27 -8.16
CA TYR A 199 -30.57 1.68 -6.92
C TYR A 199 -30.03 0.28 -7.21
N VAL A 200 -28.96 -0.10 -6.52
CA VAL A 200 -28.32 -1.40 -6.61
C VAL A 200 -28.13 -1.95 -5.22
N ASP A 201 -28.58 -3.19 -5.03
CA ASP A 201 -28.38 -3.93 -3.79
C ASP A 201 -27.09 -4.75 -3.88
N VAL A 202 -26.29 -4.63 -2.82
CA VAL A 202 -25.03 -5.36 -2.64
C VAL A 202 -25.17 -6.19 -1.39
N VAL A 203 -25.01 -7.50 -1.53
CA VAL A 203 -25.09 -8.44 -0.42
C VAL A 203 -23.68 -8.87 -0.04
N PHE A 204 -23.39 -8.86 1.25
CA PHE A 204 -22.20 -9.48 1.82
C PHE A 204 -22.60 -10.38 2.98
N TYR A 205 -21.71 -11.28 3.38
CA TYR A 205 -21.95 -12.23 4.45
C TYR A 205 -21.07 -11.89 5.64
N ASN A 206 -21.67 -11.87 6.83
CA ASN A 206 -20.94 -11.77 8.08
C ASN A 206 -20.25 -13.12 8.37
N ASN A 207 -19.28 -13.13 9.29
CA ASN A 207 -18.58 -14.36 9.68
C ASN A 207 -19.51 -15.47 10.23
N ASP A 208 -20.69 -15.11 10.71
CA ASP A 208 -21.72 -16.05 11.15
C ASP A 208 -22.59 -16.62 10.01
N GLY A 209 -22.28 -16.25 8.75
CA GLY A 209 -23.03 -16.64 7.56
C GLY A 209 -24.32 -15.85 7.35
N THR A 210 -24.61 -14.85 8.18
CA THR A 210 -25.80 -14.02 7.99
C THR A 210 -25.59 -13.05 6.82
N PRO A 211 -26.51 -13.01 5.83
CA PRO A 211 -26.43 -12.06 4.75
C PRO A 211 -26.83 -10.66 5.23
N GLN A 212 -26.05 -9.66 4.85
CA GLN A 212 -26.37 -8.26 5.02
C GLN A 212 -26.47 -7.59 3.65
N THR A 213 -27.59 -6.91 3.42
CA THR A 213 -27.85 -6.18 2.17
C THR A 213 -27.65 -4.69 2.39
N CYS A 214 -26.82 -4.07 1.56
CA CYS A 214 -26.64 -2.63 1.49
C CYS A 214 -27.14 -2.11 0.15
N ARG A 215 -27.97 -1.08 0.18
CA ARG A 215 -28.52 -0.43 -1.02
C ARG A 215 -27.70 0.82 -1.36
N TYR A 216 -27.25 0.93 -2.61
CA TYR A 216 -26.47 2.05 -3.11
C TYR A 216 -27.17 2.76 -4.27
N VAL A 217 -27.20 4.09 -4.22
CA VAL A 217 -27.76 4.93 -5.28
C VAL A 217 -26.83 5.02 -6.48
N GLN A 218 -27.42 5.02 -7.67
CA GLN A 218 -26.79 5.19 -8.97
C GLN A 218 -27.39 6.43 -9.65
N PRO A 219 -26.67 7.57 -9.64
CA PRO A 219 -27.11 8.78 -10.33
C PRO A 219 -27.26 8.53 -11.84
N LYS A 220 -28.40 8.93 -12.43
CA LYS A 220 -28.61 8.81 -13.89
C LYS A 220 -27.69 9.71 -14.70
N ASP A 221 -27.21 10.80 -14.09
CA ASP A 221 -26.26 11.74 -14.68
C ASP A 221 -24.85 11.15 -14.86
N GLY A 222 -24.62 9.89 -14.46
CA GLY A 222 -23.32 9.23 -14.57
C GLY A 222 -22.26 9.72 -13.57
N LYS A 223 -22.63 10.65 -12.67
CA LYS A 223 -21.77 11.09 -11.56
C LYS A 223 -21.47 9.91 -10.64
N ARG A 224 -20.21 9.80 -10.22
CA ARG A 224 -19.73 8.73 -9.35
C ARG A 224 -19.54 9.24 -7.92
N GLY A 225 -19.58 8.30 -6.99
CA GLY A 225 -19.23 8.55 -5.61
C GLY A 225 -17.74 8.90 -5.43
N ILE A 226 -17.41 9.55 -4.34
CA ILE A 226 -16.07 10.02 -3.96
C ILE A 226 -15.07 8.87 -3.99
N VAL A 227 -15.38 7.74 -3.35
CA VAL A 227 -14.47 6.59 -3.31
C VAL A 227 -14.26 6.01 -4.71
N CYS A 228 -15.31 6.01 -5.55
CA CYS A 228 -15.23 5.53 -6.92
C CYS A 228 -14.39 6.44 -7.82
N GLU A 229 -14.49 7.77 -7.65
CA GLU A 229 -13.64 8.73 -8.36
C GLU A 229 -12.17 8.60 -7.92
N ILE A 230 -11.90 8.52 -6.62
CA ILE A 230 -10.52 8.29 -6.12
C ILE A 230 -9.97 6.99 -6.70
N SER A 231 -10.76 5.91 -6.71
CA SER A 231 -10.34 4.64 -7.29
C SER A 231 -10.02 4.76 -8.78
N GLN A 232 -10.81 5.54 -9.53
CA GLN A 232 -10.55 5.80 -10.95
C GLN A 232 -9.26 6.61 -11.14
N ASP A 233 -9.09 7.71 -10.41
CA ASP A 233 -7.90 8.56 -10.48
C ASP A 233 -6.62 7.75 -10.19
N LEU A 234 -6.66 6.85 -9.20
CA LEU A 234 -5.54 5.97 -8.87
C LEU A 234 -5.28 4.90 -9.94
N LEU A 235 -6.33 4.37 -10.57
CA LEU A 235 -6.18 3.43 -11.68
C LEU A 235 -5.59 4.10 -12.92
N ASP A 236 -5.99 5.35 -13.19
CA ASP A 236 -5.49 6.12 -14.32
C ASP A 236 -4.02 6.48 -14.12
N ALA A 237 -3.64 6.93 -12.92
CA ALA A 237 -2.24 7.17 -12.55
C ALA A 237 -1.40 5.89 -12.71
N ARG A 238 -1.90 4.74 -12.26
CA ARG A 238 -1.23 3.45 -12.44
C ARG A 238 -1.10 3.08 -13.92
N SER A 239 -2.14 3.28 -14.72
CA SER A 239 -2.10 2.97 -16.16
C SER A 239 -1.04 3.81 -16.86
N ALA A 240 -0.99 5.12 -16.58
CA ALA A 240 0.02 6.01 -17.12
C ALA A 240 1.44 5.54 -16.79
N THR A 241 1.71 5.13 -15.54
CA THR A 241 3.02 4.57 -15.16
C THR A 241 3.33 3.27 -15.91
N ARG A 242 2.34 2.37 -16.07
CA ARG A 242 2.53 1.12 -16.82
C ARG A 242 2.81 1.36 -18.31
N ASP A 243 2.25 2.42 -18.88
CA ASP A 243 2.51 2.77 -20.27
C ASP A 243 3.93 3.33 -20.46
N LEU A 244 4.46 4.05 -19.48
CA LEU A 244 5.87 4.46 -19.47
C LEU A 244 6.80 3.23 -19.36
N GLN A 245 6.44 2.27 -18.50
CA GLN A 245 7.21 1.05 -18.30
C GLN A 245 7.38 0.22 -19.59
N LYS A 246 6.40 0.25 -20.51
CA LYS A 246 6.50 -0.46 -21.80
C LYS A 246 7.61 0.07 -22.71
N ASN A 247 8.02 1.32 -22.51
CA ASN A 247 9.06 1.97 -23.31
C ASN A 247 10.45 1.85 -22.67
N GLU A 248 10.54 1.32 -21.45
CA GLU A 248 11.80 1.11 -20.77
C GLU A 248 12.54 -0.09 -21.36
N LYS A 249 13.84 0.08 -21.62
CA LYS A 249 14.69 -0.95 -22.25
C LYS A 249 15.58 -1.65 -21.25
N ASP A 250 15.97 -0.95 -20.18
CA ASP A 250 16.76 -1.57 -19.11
C ASP A 250 15.85 -2.56 -18.35
N PRO A 251 16.17 -3.87 -18.35
CA PRO A 251 15.34 -4.87 -17.67
C PRO A 251 15.27 -4.68 -16.14
N PHE A 252 16.15 -3.85 -15.57
CA PHE A 252 16.14 -3.52 -14.16
C PHE A 252 15.20 -2.34 -13.82
N MET A 253 14.97 -1.42 -14.75
CA MET A 253 14.19 -0.20 -14.56
C MET A 253 12.71 -0.40 -14.88
#